data_AF-A0AA43QU85-F1
#
_entry.id   AF-A0AA43QU85-F1
#
_cell.length_a   1.000
_cell.length_b   1.000
_cell.length_c   1.000
_cell.angle_alpha   90.00
_cell.angle_beta   90.00
_cell.angle_gamma   90.00
#
_symmetry.space_group_name_H-M   'P 1'
#
loop_
_entity.id
_entity.type
_entity.pdbx_description
1 polymer ?
#
loop_
_entity_poly.entity_id
_entity_poly.type
_entity_poly.pdbx_seq_one_letter_code
_entity_poly.pdbx_strand_id
1 'polypeptide(L)'
;MSNATRNEGQLVCDVVGLEPLVDEITNRTESSASEPTETTGLGPFYRANAPIMRMGDSIVHGIPHGDHTFMHGRVIDFQTGTPIEGAELDLWHTAPNGLYEQQDPNQVDFNLRGRFFTGKDGEYALYCLRPTAYPIPDDGPAGKLLKLLDRHPMRPGHIHFILRAPGYKSITTQLFDRNCRYVTDDAAFATKQDLLVDFVPLEGDPQAGFELKYDFRMATLESKQRI
;
A
#
# COMPACT_ATOMS: atom_id res chain seq x y z
N MET A 1 1.08 26.83 -5.14
CA MET A 1 1.64 25.54 -5.61
C MET A 1 0.67 24.40 -5.36
N SER A 2 -0.11 24.42 -4.26
CA SER A 2 -1.28 23.53 -4.15
C SER A 2 -2.40 23.92 -5.13
N ASN A 3 -3.12 22.93 -5.64
CA ASN A 3 -4.30 23.05 -6.49
C ASN A 3 -5.21 21.81 -6.31
N ALA A 4 -6.20 21.62 -7.19
CA ALA A 4 -7.15 20.51 -7.09
C ALA A 4 -6.53 19.11 -7.23
N THR A 5 -5.36 18.99 -7.86
CA THR A 5 -4.67 17.71 -8.13
C THR A 5 -3.34 17.58 -7.41
N ARG A 6 -2.90 18.63 -6.69
CA ARG A 6 -1.63 18.67 -5.95
C ARG A 6 -1.80 19.35 -4.60
N ASN A 7 -1.43 18.65 -3.54
CA ASN A 7 -1.39 19.22 -2.20
C ASN A 7 0.06 19.38 -1.72
N GLU A 8 0.66 20.54 -2.01
CA GLU A 8 2.06 20.81 -1.63
C GLU A 8 2.22 20.93 -0.10
N GLY A 9 1.16 21.33 0.62
CA GLY A 9 1.18 21.40 2.08
C GLY A 9 1.31 20.01 2.71
N GLN A 10 0.53 19.04 2.21
CA GLN A 10 0.67 17.64 2.60
C GLN A 10 2.06 17.11 2.24
N LEU A 11 2.54 17.36 1.03
CA LEU A 11 3.87 16.89 0.62
C LEU A 11 5.00 17.42 1.50
N VAL A 12 4.90 18.68 1.97
CA VAL A 12 5.84 19.22 2.96
C VAL A 12 5.75 18.46 4.28
N CYS A 13 4.55 18.14 4.78
CA CYS A 13 4.37 17.31 5.97
C CYS A 13 5.00 15.92 5.81
N ASP A 14 4.85 15.31 4.64
CA ASP A 14 5.38 13.97 4.35
C ASP A 14 6.93 14.01 4.37
N VAL A 15 7.55 14.96 3.64
CA VAL A 15 9.01 15.03 3.54
C VAL A 15 9.72 15.50 4.81
N VAL A 16 9.01 16.05 5.80
CA VAL A 16 9.60 16.33 7.13
C VAL A 16 9.27 15.24 8.16
N GLY A 17 8.55 14.19 7.75
CA GLY A 17 8.18 13.07 8.63
C GLY A 17 7.01 13.36 9.57
N LEU A 18 6.22 14.41 9.32
CA LEU A 18 5.08 14.75 10.17
C LEU A 18 3.92 13.75 10.01
N GLU A 19 3.60 13.33 8.78
CA GLU A 19 2.55 12.31 8.54
C GLU A 19 2.88 10.97 9.24
N PRO A 20 4.06 10.36 9.04
CA PRO A 20 4.39 9.09 9.73
C PRO A 20 4.45 9.24 11.24
N LEU A 21 4.90 10.39 11.77
CA LEU A 21 4.86 10.64 13.22
C LEU A 21 3.43 10.67 13.77
N VAL A 22 2.51 11.34 13.07
CA VAL A 22 1.08 11.38 13.46
C VAL A 22 0.46 9.99 13.38
N ASP A 23 0.78 9.21 12.35
CA ASP A 23 0.37 7.80 12.23
C ASP A 23 0.84 6.99 13.43
N GLU A 24 2.13 7.03 13.76
CA GLU A 24 2.73 6.27 14.86
C GLU A 24 2.11 6.64 16.22
N ILE A 25 1.86 7.93 16.49
CA ILE A 25 1.20 8.38 17.72
C ILE A 25 -0.25 7.88 17.79
N THR A 26 -0.98 7.92 16.68
CA THR A 26 -2.41 7.61 16.62
C THR A 26 -2.69 6.11 16.68
N ASN A 27 -1.83 5.33 16.04
CA ASN A 27 -2.01 3.90 15.81
C ASN A 27 -1.02 3.04 16.60
N ARG A 28 -0.33 3.61 17.60
CA ARG A 28 0.61 2.90 18.48
C ARG A 28 0.04 1.55 18.93
N THR A 29 0.74 0.48 18.58
CA THR A 29 0.55 -0.87 19.11
C THR A 29 1.63 -1.13 20.18
N GLU A 30 1.30 -1.91 21.22
CA GLU A 30 2.28 -2.32 22.22
C GLU A 30 3.03 -3.56 21.74
N SER A 31 4.37 -3.48 21.78
CA SER A 31 5.32 -4.51 21.31
C SER A 31 4.98 -5.91 21.85
N SER A 32 4.39 -6.77 21.02
CA SER A 32 4.24 -8.21 21.29
C SER A 32 4.31 -9.03 20.00
N ALA A 33 4.67 -10.31 20.10
CA ALA A 33 5.01 -11.16 18.94
C ALA A 33 3.86 -11.47 17.95
N SER A 34 2.66 -10.92 18.12
CA SER A 34 1.53 -11.09 17.21
C SER A 34 0.71 -9.80 17.16
N GLU A 35 1.28 -8.77 16.53
CA GLU A 35 0.60 -7.48 16.37
C GLU A 35 -0.33 -7.44 15.14
N PRO A 36 -1.34 -6.55 15.17
CA PRO A 36 -2.07 -6.16 13.97
C PRO A 36 -1.11 -5.67 12.89
N THR A 37 -1.49 -5.78 11.61
CA THR A 37 -0.70 -5.19 10.53
C THR A 37 -0.51 -3.69 10.77
N GLU A 38 0.75 -3.23 10.74
CA GLU A 38 1.07 -1.84 10.98
C GLU A 38 0.40 -0.90 9.97
N THR A 39 0.03 0.28 10.43
CA THR A 39 -0.50 1.34 9.56
C THR A 39 0.62 2.16 8.94
N THR A 40 0.31 2.90 7.88
CA THR A 40 1.17 3.95 7.31
C THR A 40 0.30 5.08 6.76
N GLY A 41 0.92 6.19 6.36
CA GLY A 41 0.24 7.27 5.64
C GLY A 41 -0.55 6.79 4.41
N LEU A 42 -1.65 7.47 4.10
CA LEU A 42 -2.51 7.16 2.95
C LEU A 42 -1.86 7.58 1.63
N GLY A 43 -1.06 8.66 1.67
CA GLY A 43 -0.59 9.34 0.48
C GLY A 43 -1.71 10.11 -0.25
N PRO A 44 -1.34 10.89 -1.28
CA PRO A 44 -2.29 11.81 -1.93
C PRO A 44 -3.06 11.19 -3.11
N PHE A 45 -2.83 9.91 -3.43
CA PHE A 45 -3.28 9.29 -4.69
C PHE A 45 -4.40 8.26 -4.54
N TYR A 46 -5.02 8.18 -3.36
CA TYR A 46 -6.21 7.36 -3.17
C TYR A 46 -7.41 7.91 -3.95
N ARG A 47 -8.12 7.02 -4.65
CA ARG A 47 -9.41 7.31 -5.29
C ARG A 47 -10.46 6.36 -4.74
N ALA A 48 -11.52 6.92 -4.17
CA ALA A 48 -12.66 6.13 -3.73
C ALA A 48 -13.40 5.47 -4.91
N ASN A 49 -14.13 4.40 -4.60
CA ASN A 49 -14.99 3.69 -5.54
C ASN A 49 -14.25 2.99 -6.69
N ALA A 50 -13.04 2.48 -6.44
CA ALA A 50 -12.42 1.54 -7.37
C ALA A 50 -13.36 0.34 -7.66
N PRO A 51 -13.25 -0.30 -8.84
CA PRO A 51 -14.10 -1.43 -9.20
C PRO A 51 -14.03 -2.55 -8.16
N ILE A 52 -15.19 -3.13 -7.85
CA ILE A 52 -15.25 -4.39 -7.08
C ILE A 52 -14.94 -5.53 -8.06
N MET A 53 -13.95 -6.33 -7.73
CA MET A 53 -13.42 -7.39 -8.59
C MET A 53 -13.65 -8.76 -7.96
N ARG A 54 -13.63 -9.81 -8.79
CA ARG A 54 -13.74 -11.19 -8.30
C ARG A 54 -12.36 -11.68 -7.87
N MET A 55 -12.36 -12.61 -6.91
CA MET A 55 -11.11 -13.22 -6.47
C MET A 55 -10.38 -13.88 -7.64
N GLY A 56 -9.09 -13.59 -7.76
CA GLY A 56 -8.23 -14.03 -8.87
C GLY A 56 -8.28 -13.13 -10.11
N ASP A 57 -9.06 -12.05 -10.12
CA ASP A 57 -9.01 -11.07 -11.20
C ASP A 57 -7.68 -10.26 -11.15
N SER A 58 -7.31 -9.67 -12.29
CA SER A 58 -6.15 -8.79 -12.41
C SER A 58 -6.55 -7.32 -12.34
N ILE A 59 -5.86 -6.54 -11.51
CA ILE A 59 -5.97 -5.06 -11.50
C ILE A 59 -5.13 -4.41 -12.61
N VAL A 60 -4.37 -5.20 -13.38
CA VAL A 60 -3.44 -4.74 -14.41
C VAL A 60 -4.11 -4.70 -15.78
N HIS A 61 -4.19 -3.51 -16.38
CA HIS A 61 -4.76 -3.31 -17.70
C HIS A 61 -3.78 -2.61 -18.64
N GLY A 62 -3.62 -3.15 -19.85
CA GLY A 62 -2.81 -2.50 -20.90
C GLY A 62 -1.29 -2.54 -20.71
N ILE A 63 -0.78 -3.38 -19.78
CA ILE A 63 0.67 -3.50 -19.48
C ILE A 63 1.12 -4.94 -19.76
N PRO A 64 1.46 -5.30 -21.00
CA PRO A 64 1.89 -6.67 -21.34
C PRO A 64 3.31 -6.98 -20.84
N HIS A 65 4.15 -5.96 -20.66
CA HIS A 65 5.53 -6.09 -20.20
C HIS A 65 5.66 -5.43 -18.83
N GLY A 66 5.62 -6.24 -17.78
CA GLY A 66 5.79 -5.82 -16.40
C GLY A 66 6.09 -7.02 -15.51
N ASP A 67 6.51 -6.74 -14.28
CA ASP A 67 6.76 -7.75 -13.26
C ASP A 67 5.43 -8.22 -12.66
N HIS A 68 4.63 -8.94 -13.46
CA HIS A 68 3.32 -9.44 -13.05
C HIS A 68 3.46 -10.38 -11.87
N THR A 69 2.66 -10.12 -10.84
CA THR A 69 2.72 -10.76 -9.53
C THR A 69 1.36 -11.34 -9.18
N PHE A 70 1.34 -12.61 -8.80
CA PHE A 70 0.20 -13.22 -8.14
C PHE A 70 0.29 -12.93 -6.63
N MET A 71 -0.59 -12.07 -6.14
CA MET A 71 -0.64 -11.70 -4.73
C MET A 71 -1.79 -12.43 -4.04
N HIS A 72 -1.49 -13.09 -2.92
CA HIS A 72 -2.50 -13.83 -2.15
C HIS A 72 -2.18 -13.91 -0.66
N GLY A 73 -3.17 -14.32 0.12
CA GLY A 73 -3.04 -14.55 1.54
C GLY A 73 -4.40 -14.56 2.22
N ARG A 74 -4.43 -14.24 3.52
CA ARG A 74 -5.65 -14.16 4.31
C ARG A 74 -5.80 -12.84 5.05
N VAL A 75 -7.05 -12.45 5.27
CA VAL A 75 -7.40 -11.42 6.26
C VAL A 75 -7.93 -12.14 7.50
N ILE A 76 -7.22 -11.98 8.62
CA ILE A 76 -7.48 -12.70 9.88
C ILE A 76 -7.59 -11.73 11.06
N ASP A 77 -8.31 -12.15 12.09
CA ASP A 77 -8.30 -11.49 13.39
C ASP A 77 -6.94 -11.69 14.06
N PHE A 78 -6.31 -10.61 14.54
CA PHE A 78 -4.95 -10.68 15.07
C PHE A 78 -4.84 -11.45 16.39
N GLN A 79 -5.91 -11.53 17.19
CA GLN A 79 -5.88 -12.17 18.52
C GLN A 79 -6.15 -13.66 18.43
N THR A 80 -7.09 -14.05 17.57
CA THR A 80 -7.62 -15.41 17.47
C THR A 80 -7.07 -16.16 16.27
N GLY A 81 -6.54 -15.46 15.26
CA GLY A 81 -6.14 -16.04 13.98
C GLY A 81 -7.32 -16.50 13.11
N THR A 82 -8.55 -16.17 13.51
CA THR A 82 -9.77 -16.58 12.79
C THR A 82 -9.87 -15.81 11.47
N PRO A 83 -10.21 -16.47 10.35
CA PRO A 83 -10.47 -15.77 9.09
C PRO A 83 -11.65 -14.80 9.19
N ILE A 84 -11.51 -13.65 8.53
CA ILE A 84 -12.55 -12.61 8.50
C ILE A 84 -13.30 -12.71 7.17
N GLU A 85 -14.58 -13.10 7.22
CA GLU A 85 -15.48 -13.09 6.06
C GLU A 85 -15.93 -11.65 5.73
N GLY A 86 -15.94 -11.31 4.45
CA GLY A 86 -16.42 -10.01 3.96
C GLY A 86 -15.51 -8.83 4.29
N ALA A 87 -14.23 -9.07 4.59
CA ALA A 87 -13.24 -8.01 4.68
C ALA A 87 -12.98 -7.42 3.29
N GLU A 88 -13.07 -6.09 3.17
CA GLU A 88 -12.70 -5.33 1.99
C GLU A 88 -11.19 -5.12 1.97
N LEU A 89 -10.55 -5.48 0.85
CA LEU A 89 -9.19 -5.08 0.50
C LEU A 89 -9.26 -4.08 -0.65
N ASP A 90 -8.98 -2.81 -0.38
CA ASP A 90 -8.95 -1.72 -1.36
C ASP A 90 -7.50 -1.32 -1.63
N LEU A 91 -7.00 -1.63 -2.82
CA LEU A 91 -5.57 -1.52 -3.14
C LEU A 91 -5.31 -0.69 -4.38
N TRP A 92 -4.14 -0.04 -4.40
CA TRP A 92 -3.64 0.70 -5.55
C TRP A 92 -2.12 0.80 -5.56
N HIS A 93 -1.52 0.91 -6.75
CA HIS A 93 -0.09 1.20 -6.92
C HIS A 93 0.19 1.91 -8.26
N THR A 94 1.44 2.32 -8.47
CA THR A 94 1.88 2.98 -9.71
C THR A 94 2.09 1.99 -10.85
N ALA A 95 1.98 2.48 -12.09
CA ALA A 95 2.47 1.76 -13.26
C ALA A 95 4.01 1.81 -13.32
N PRO A 96 4.67 1.01 -14.20
CA PRO A 96 6.13 0.98 -14.32
C PRO A 96 6.80 2.31 -14.65
N ASN A 97 6.04 3.29 -15.17
CA ASN A 97 6.50 4.66 -15.39
C ASN A 97 6.51 5.52 -14.10
N GLY A 98 6.14 4.95 -12.95
CA GLY A 98 6.10 5.62 -11.66
C GLY A 98 4.88 6.51 -11.44
N LEU A 99 3.86 6.46 -12.31
CA LEU A 99 2.66 7.28 -12.22
C LEU A 99 1.44 6.46 -11.82
N TYR A 100 0.63 7.01 -10.92
CA TYR A 100 -0.75 6.55 -10.73
C TYR A 100 -1.59 6.97 -11.94
N GLU A 101 -2.63 6.20 -12.28
CA GLU A 101 -3.45 6.49 -13.46
C GLU A 101 -3.98 7.95 -13.51
N GLN A 102 -4.29 8.55 -12.36
CA GLN A 102 -4.87 9.89 -12.30
C GLN A 102 -3.89 10.99 -12.73
N GLN A 103 -2.62 10.62 -12.84
CA GLN A 103 -1.53 11.47 -13.30
C GLN A 103 -1.17 11.17 -14.77
N ASP A 104 -1.66 10.06 -15.34
CA ASP A 104 -1.27 9.55 -16.64
C ASP A 104 -2.49 9.29 -17.53
N PRO A 105 -2.79 10.19 -18.48
CA PRO A 105 -3.97 10.07 -19.34
C PRO A 105 -3.90 8.87 -20.30
N ASN A 106 -2.78 8.16 -20.39
CA ASN A 106 -2.65 6.96 -21.22
C ASN A 106 -3.08 5.68 -20.48
N GLN A 107 -3.28 5.74 -19.17
CA GLN A 107 -3.82 4.63 -18.39
C GLN A 107 -5.35 4.64 -18.47
N VAL A 108 -5.94 3.45 -18.47
CA VAL A 108 -7.41 3.31 -18.38
C VAL A 108 -7.89 3.74 -16.98
N ASP A 109 -9.14 4.17 -16.89
CA ASP A 109 -9.72 4.57 -15.60
C ASP A 109 -9.63 3.42 -14.59
N PHE A 110 -9.17 3.74 -13.38
CA PHE A 110 -8.88 2.79 -12.30
C PHE A 110 -7.86 1.67 -12.63
N ASN A 111 -6.99 1.86 -13.64
CA ASN A 111 -5.86 0.94 -13.82
C ASN A 111 -5.03 0.80 -12.53
N LEU A 112 -4.61 -0.42 -12.20
CA LEU A 112 -3.83 -0.74 -11.00
C LEU A 112 -4.54 -0.37 -9.69
N ARG A 113 -5.87 -0.39 -9.70
CA ARG A 113 -6.73 -0.20 -8.53
C ARG A 113 -7.82 -1.27 -8.51
N GLY A 114 -8.18 -1.75 -7.33
CA GLY A 114 -9.25 -2.73 -7.22
C GLY A 114 -9.72 -2.92 -5.79
N ARG A 115 -10.95 -3.43 -5.65
CA ARG A 115 -11.52 -3.80 -4.36
C ARG A 115 -11.96 -5.25 -4.37
N PHE A 116 -11.54 -6.00 -3.36
CA PHE A 116 -11.81 -7.42 -3.20
C PHE A 116 -12.48 -7.66 -1.86
N PHE A 117 -13.34 -8.69 -1.78
CA PHE A 117 -14.03 -9.07 -0.56
C PHE A 117 -13.74 -10.53 -0.25
N THR A 118 -13.25 -10.81 0.96
CA THR A 118 -12.90 -12.17 1.38
C THR A 118 -14.12 -13.07 1.56
N GLY A 119 -13.94 -14.36 1.29
CA GLY A 119 -14.92 -15.40 1.61
C GLY A 119 -14.83 -15.87 3.07
N LYS A 120 -15.50 -16.98 3.38
CA LYS A 120 -15.51 -17.59 4.73
C LYS A 120 -14.15 -18.07 5.23
N ASP A 121 -13.25 -18.36 4.31
CA ASP A 121 -11.86 -18.75 4.54
C ASP A 121 -10.94 -17.55 4.77
N GLY A 122 -11.46 -16.32 4.66
CA GLY A 122 -10.71 -15.08 4.76
C GLY A 122 -9.68 -14.89 3.65
N GLU A 123 -9.68 -15.74 2.62
CA GLU A 123 -8.66 -15.73 1.59
C GLU A 123 -8.88 -14.58 0.61
N TYR A 124 -7.77 -14.03 0.14
CA TYR A 124 -7.74 -13.13 -1.00
C TYR A 124 -6.67 -13.58 -2.01
N ALA A 125 -6.94 -13.33 -3.29
CA ALA A 125 -6.02 -13.59 -4.38
C ALA A 125 -6.32 -12.63 -5.53
N LEU A 126 -5.28 -12.06 -6.14
CA LEU A 126 -5.38 -11.12 -7.25
C LEU A 126 -4.06 -11.07 -8.04
N TYR A 127 -4.11 -10.56 -9.27
CA TYR A 127 -2.91 -10.23 -10.03
C TYR A 127 -2.64 -8.73 -10.02
N CYS A 128 -1.41 -8.36 -9.70
CA CYS A 128 -0.91 -6.98 -9.68
C CYS A 128 0.49 -6.90 -10.32
N LEU A 129 1.19 -5.78 -10.19
CA LEU A 129 2.60 -5.69 -10.53
C LEU A 129 3.44 -5.61 -9.26
N ARG A 130 4.65 -6.17 -9.32
CA ARG A 130 5.72 -5.79 -8.39
C ARG A 130 5.97 -4.29 -8.57
N PRO A 131 5.85 -3.48 -7.51
CA PRO A 131 5.87 -2.04 -7.64
C PRO A 131 7.29 -1.52 -7.89
N THR A 132 7.41 -0.45 -8.67
CA THR A 132 8.70 0.21 -8.95
C THR A 132 8.85 1.47 -8.12
N ALA A 133 10.09 1.81 -7.75
CA ALA A 133 10.39 3.08 -7.10
C ALA A 133 10.03 4.26 -7.99
N TYR A 134 9.58 5.36 -7.38
CA TYR A 134 9.20 6.56 -8.11
C TYR A 134 9.52 7.84 -7.30
N PRO A 135 9.80 8.97 -7.95
CA PRO A 135 9.99 10.24 -7.27
C PRO A 135 8.65 10.87 -6.87
N ILE A 136 8.58 11.47 -5.69
CA ILE A 136 7.54 12.48 -5.42
C ILE A 136 7.81 13.76 -6.23
N PRO A 137 6.80 14.62 -6.47
CA PRO A 137 7.01 15.91 -7.13
C PRO A 137 8.08 16.77 -6.42
N ASP A 138 9.16 17.12 -7.12
CA ASP A 138 10.30 17.87 -6.56
C ASP A 138 10.49 19.27 -7.17
N ASP A 139 9.54 19.72 -7.99
CA ASP A 139 9.48 21.03 -8.65
C ASP A 139 8.90 22.14 -7.73
N GLY A 140 8.53 21.79 -6.49
CA GLY A 140 7.91 22.71 -5.53
C GLY A 140 8.66 22.93 -4.21
N PRO A 141 8.04 23.66 -3.25
CA PRO A 141 8.55 23.83 -1.90
C PRO A 141 9.09 22.56 -1.24
N ALA A 142 8.40 21.43 -1.35
CA ALA A 142 8.88 20.16 -0.78
C ALA A 142 10.19 19.71 -1.44
N GLY A 143 10.28 19.78 -2.77
CA GLY A 143 11.51 19.48 -3.51
C GLY A 143 12.66 20.45 -3.20
N LYS A 144 12.37 21.73 -3.00
CA LYS A 144 13.37 22.71 -2.54
C LYS A 144 13.89 22.34 -1.15
N LEU A 145 13.01 21.95 -0.23
CA LEU A 145 13.39 21.52 1.11
C LEU A 145 14.25 20.25 1.07
N LEU A 146 13.87 19.25 0.27
CA LEU A 146 14.68 18.05 0.07
C LEU A 146 16.10 18.40 -0.42
N LYS A 147 16.22 19.28 -1.43
CA LYS A 147 17.52 19.74 -1.95
C LYS A 147 18.35 20.48 -0.89
N LEU A 148 17.73 21.30 -0.04
CA LEU A 148 18.42 21.98 1.06
C LEU A 148 18.91 21.02 2.15
N LEU A 149 18.23 19.89 2.33
CA LEU A 149 18.58 18.85 3.30
C LEU A 149 19.47 17.75 2.72
N ASP A 150 19.93 17.89 1.46
CA ASP A 150 20.70 16.88 0.72
C ASP A 150 19.98 15.52 0.64
N ARG A 151 18.66 15.54 0.39
CA ARG A 151 17.80 14.37 0.27
C ARG A 151 17.24 14.19 -1.14
N HIS A 152 17.02 12.94 -1.54
CA HIS A 152 16.38 12.59 -2.81
C HIS A 152 14.84 12.56 -2.69
N PRO A 153 14.10 12.67 -3.81
CA PRO A 153 12.63 12.58 -3.81
C PRO A 153 12.09 11.15 -3.95
N MET A 154 12.94 10.13 -4.01
CA MET A 154 12.50 8.76 -4.31
C MET A 154 11.75 8.11 -3.15
N ARG A 155 10.65 7.42 -3.48
CA ARG A 155 9.97 6.46 -2.62
C ARG A 155 10.27 5.04 -3.10
N PRO A 156 10.41 4.05 -2.20
CA PRO A 156 10.53 2.65 -2.57
C PRO A 156 9.28 2.16 -3.32
N GLY A 157 9.41 1.08 -4.10
CA GLY A 157 8.26 0.44 -4.72
C GLY A 157 7.33 -0.13 -3.64
N HIS A 158 6.06 0.29 -3.66
CA HIS A 158 5.06 -0.16 -2.70
C HIS A 158 3.67 -0.33 -3.31
N ILE A 159 2.84 -1.13 -2.63
CA ILE A 159 1.41 -1.28 -2.90
C ILE A 159 0.65 -0.73 -1.70
N HIS A 160 -0.29 0.18 -1.93
CA HIS A 160 -1.15 0.71 -0.89
C HIS A 160 -2.34 -0.20 -0.63
N PHE A 161 -2.81 -0.22 0.61
CA PHE A 161 -4.02 -0.91 1.03
C PHE A 161 -4.85 -0.06 2.00
N ILE A 162 -6.17 -0.12 1.86
CA ILE A 162 -7.10 0.14 2.95
C ILE A 162 -7.90 -1.14 3.20
N LEU A 163 -7.85 -1.63 4.43
CA LEU A 163 -8.64 -2.78 4.86
C LEU A 163 -9.81 -2.34 5.73
N ARG A 164 -10.98 -2.88 5.46
CA ARG A 164 -12.21 -2.60 6.24
C ARG A 164 -12.98 -3.89 6.48
N ALA A 165 -13.42 -4.11 7.71
CA ALA A 165 -14.31 -5.22 8.03
C ALA A 165 -15.24 -4.80 9.19
N PRO A 166 -16.53 -5.20 9.18
CA PRO A 166 -17.44 -4.91 10.29
C PRO A 166 -16.89 -5.42 11.63
N GLY A 167 -16.86 -4.55 12.65
CA GLY A 167 -16.33 -4.89 13.98
C GLY A 167 -14.81 -4.75 14.15
N TYR A 168 -14.08 -4.45 13.07
CA TYR A 168 -12.63 -4.25 13.07
C TYR A 168 -12.25 -2.79 12.83
N LYS A 169 -11.09 -2.40 13.36
CA LYS A 169 -10.43 -1.13 13.04
C LYS A 169 -9.97 -1.20 11.59
N SER A 170 -10.28 -0.16 10.82
CA SER A 170 -9.74 -0.04 9.46
C SER A 170 -8.23 0.16 9.51
N ILE A 171 -7.52 -0.43 8.55
CA ILE A 171 -6.06 -0.32 8.41
C ILE A 171 -5.79 0.41 7.12
N THR A 172 -5.07 1.52 7.17
CA THR A 172 -4.41 2.11 6.00
C THR A 172 -2.94 1.75 6.09
N THR A 173 -2.40 1.07 5.09
CA THR A 173 -1.02 0.57 5.12
C THR A 173 -0.42 0.50 3.72
N GLN A 174 0.86 0.17 3.66
CA GLN A 174 1.65 0.00 2.44
C GLN A 174 2.54 -1.23 2.60
N LEU A 175 2.65 -2.06 1.56
CA LEU A 175 3.65 -3.13 1.50
C LEU A 175 4.77 -2.73 0.57
N PHE A 176 6.01 -2.83 1.03
CA PHE A 176 7.20 -2.35 0.32
C PHE A 176 8.04 -3.53 -0.19
N ASP A 177 8.52 -3.47 -1.42
CA ASP A 177 9.47 -4.46 -1.92
C ASP A 177 10.80 -4.35 -1.16
N ARG A 178 11.13 -5.38 -0.37
CA ARG A 178 12.34 -5.46 0.45
C ARG A 178 13.63 -5.22 -0.35
N ASN A 179 13.64 -5.57 -1.63
CA ASN A 179 14.80 -5.44 -2.50
C ASN A 179 14.88 -4.09 -3.22
N CYS A 180 13.90 -3.20 -2.99
CA CYS A 180 13.94 -1.88 -3.59
C CYS A 180 15.06 -1.03 -2.95
N ARG A 181 15.85 -0.35 -3.78
CA ARG A 181 16.98 0.49 -3.33
C ARG A 181 16.62 1.52 -2.25
N TYR A 182 15.38 2.01 -2.25
CA TYR A 182 14.98 3.16 -1.43
C TYR A 182 14.26 2.78 -0.13
N VAL A 183 14.26 1.50 0.27
CA VAL A 183 13.57 1.06 1.50
C VAL A 183 14.21 1.60 2.78
N THR A 184 15.49 1.97 2.74
CA THR A 184 16.21 2.51 3.92
C THR A 184 16.22 4.03 3.99
N ASP A 185 15.79 4.72 2.94
CA ASP A 185 15.88 6.19 2.80
C ASP A 185 14.65 6.82 2.11
N ASP A 186 13.47 6.21 2.26
CA ASP A 186 12.18 6.72 1.74
C ASP A 186 12.00 8.23 2.01
N ALA A 187 11.78 9.00 0.94
CA ALA A 187 11.56 10.44 1.02
C ALA A 187 10.39 10.83 1.95
N ALA A 188 9.40 9.95 2.12
CA ALA A 188 8.22 10.16 2.96
C ALA A 188 8.28 9.46 4.33
N PHE A 189 9.37 8.75 4.65
CA PHE A 189 9.54 8.00 5.91
C PHE A 189 8.38 7.02 6.23
N ALA A 190 7.74 6.43 5.23
CA ALA A 190 6.59 5.53 5.43
C ALA A 190 7.02 4.07 5.64
N THR A 191 8.28 3.72 5.33
CA THR A 191 8.76 2.34 5.40
C THR A 191 8.92 1.87 6.83
N LYS A 192 8.34 0.70 7.14
CA LYS A 192 8.50 -0.01 8.42
C LYS A 192 8.96 -1.44 8.16
N GLN A 193 9.72 -2.02 9.10
CA GLN A 193 10.35 -3.34 8.90
C GLN A 193 9.33 -4.47 8.67
N ASP A 194 8.20 -4.42 9.38
CA ASP A 194 7.14 -5.43 9.31
C ASP A 194 6.31 -5.35 8.01
N LEU A 195 6.48 -4.26 7.26
CA LEU A 195 5.79 -4.00 5.99
C LEU A 195 6.70 -4.25 4.78
N LEU A 196 7.95 -4.69 5.00
CA LEU A 196 8.82 -5.16 3.93
C LEU A 196 8.39 -6.57 3.50
N VAL A 197 8.15 -6.77 2.22
CA VAL A 197 7.74 -8.04 1.64
C VAL A 197 8.66 -8.49 0.52
N ASP A 198 8.68 -9.79 0.27
CA ASP A 198 9.51 -10.42 -0.76
C ASP A 198 8.62 -10.87 -1.93
N PHE A 199 8.97 -10.39 -3.13
CA PHE A 199 8.40 -10.84 -4.39
C PHE A 199 9.26 -11.99 -4.91
N VAL A 200 8.79 -13.23 -4.73
CA VAL A 200 9.56 -14.43 -5.07
C VAL A 200 9.23 -14.87 -6.51
N PRO A 201 10.18 -15.44 -7.27
CA PRO A 201 9.87 -15.98 -8.59
C PRO A 201 8.77 -17.05 -8.54
N LEU A 202 7.83 -16.98 -9.48
CA LEU A 202 6.73 -17.94 -9.64
C LEU A 202 6.86 -18.65 -10.98
N GLU A 203 6.90 -19.98 -10.94
CA GLU A 203 6.93 -20.84 -12.13
C GLU A 203 5.56 -21.50 -12.36
N GLY A 204 5.16 -21.62 -13.63
CA GLY A 204 3.96 -22.37 -14.02
C GLY A 204 2.65 -21.56 -14.01
N ASP A 205 2.67 -20.31 -13.57
CA ASP A 205 1.53 -19.39 -13.73
C ASP A 205 1.63 -18.65 -15.07
N PRO A 206 0.60 -18.70 -15.95
CA PRO A 206 0.65 -18.05 -17.25
C PRO A 206 0.50 -16.53 -17.20
N GLN A 207 0.08 -15.96 -16.07
CA GLN A 207 -0.20 -14.54 -15.89
C GLN A 207 0.83 -13.84 -15.01
N ALA A 208 1.57 -14.56 -14.17
CA ALA A 208 2.54 -13.98 -13.24
C ALA A 208 3.91 -14.66 -13.29
N GLY A 209 4.97 -13.85 -13.19
CA GLY A 209 6.35 -14.32 -13.00
C GLY A 209 6.82 -14.23 -11.54
N PHE A 210 6.01 -13.62 -10.68
CA PHE A 210 6.29 -13.46 -9.25
C PHE A 210 5.10 -13.85 -8.38
N GLU A 211 5.37 -14.23 -7.15
CA GLU A 211 4.39 -14.47 -6.10
C GLU A 211 4.66 -13.50 -4.94
N LEU A 212 3.58 -12.98 -4.36
CA LEU A 212 3.59 -12.24 -3.10
C LEU A 212 2.56 -12.88 -2.16
N LYS A 213 3.04 -13.54 -1.11
CA LYS A 213 2.19 -14.07 -0.05
C LYS A 213 2.21 -13.16 1.17
N TYR A 214 1.06 -12.64 1.60
CA TYR A 214 0.97 -11.79 2.78
C TYR A 214 -0.36 -11.93 3.53
N ASP A 215 -0.32 -12.15 4.83
CA ASP A 215 -1.53 -12.19 5.66
C ASP A 215 -1.74 -10.86 6.38
N PHE A 216 -2.91 -10.26 6.20
CA PHE A 216 -3.32 -9.08 6.93
C PHE A 216 -3.98 -9.46 8.26
N ARG A 217 -3.53 -8.83 9.35
CA ARG A 217 -4.03 -9.07 10.71
C ARG A 217 -4.79 -7.85 11.19
N MET A 218 -6.11 -7.98 11.37
CA MET A 218 -6.97 -6.87 11.79
C MET A 218 -7.28 -6.91 13.29
N ALA A 219 -7.30 -5.73 13.91
CA ALA A 219 -7.71 -5.55 15.31
C ALA A 219 -9.20 -5.23 15.42
N THR A 220 -9.88 -5.85 16.39
CA THR A 220 -11.27 -5.48 16.73
C THR A 220 -11.36 -4.05 17.25
N LEU A 221 -12.52 -3.41 17.11
CA LEU A 221 -12.75 -2.06 17.65
C LEU A 221 -12.59 -1.99 19.18
N GLU A 222 -12.93 -3.06 19.89
CA GLU A 222 -12.91 -3.16 21.36
C GLU A 222 -11.50 -3.26 21.97
N SER A 223 -10.49 -3.61 21.16
CA SER A 223 -9.09 -3.75 21.61
C SER A 223 -8.46 -2.46 22.18
N LYS A 224 -9.16 -1.31 22.14
CA LYS A 224 -8.73 -0.01 22.72
C LYS A 224 -9.01 0.14 24.23
N GLN A 225 -9.70 -0.79 24.89
CA GLN A 225 -10.16 -0.63 26.29
C GLN A 225 -9.20 -1.12 27.38
N ARG A 226 -7.99 -1.57 27.05
CA ARG A 226 -6.95 -1.84 28.05
C ARG A 226 -5.89 -0.75 28.01
N ILE A 227 -6.25 0.42 28.54
CA ILE A 227 -5.33 1.49 28.93
C ILE A 227 -5.57 1.74 30.42
#